data_AF-W0F4V1-F1
#
_entry.id   AF-W0F4V1-F1
#
_cell.length_a   1.000
_cell.length_b   1.000
_cell.length_c   1.000
_cell.angle_alpha   90.00
_cell.angle_beta   90.00
_cell.angle_gamma   90.00
#
_symmetry.space_group_name_H-M   'P 1'
#
loop_
_entity.id
_entity.type
_entity.pdbx_description
1 polymer ?
#
loop_
_entity_poly.entity_id
_entity_poly.type
_entity_poly.pdbx_seq_one_letter_code
_entity_poly.pdbx_strand_id
1 'polypeptide(L)'
;MIDDLNLDQLRKTGRIGYYFRYPLHRNNFHELKIGDRLYGHYTAKPLYGRLTPEGRVDKSAGFNGEVAVLYIPLEAKNTEATELLVAHTTPGNLQLPNGKRNWKIINEVAAKALIKRIMGNESLAQ
;
A
#
# COMPACT_ATOMS: atom_id res chain seq x y z
N MET A 1 4.61 -1.86 -17.85
CA MET A 1 4.04 -0.69 -17.14
C MET A 1 2.90 -1.18 -16.25
N ILE A 2 2.41 -0.40 -15.27
CA ILE A 2 1.25 -0.86 -14.47
C ILE A 2 0.06 -1.24 -15.35
N ASP A 3 -0.08 -0.59 -16.51
CA ASP A 3 -1.12 -0.84 -17.51
C ASP A 3 -1.13 -2.26 -18.08
N ASP A 4 0.01 -2.95 -18.05
CA ASP A 4 0.16 -4.32 -18.55
C ASP A 4 -0.13 -5.37 -17.47
N LEU A 5 -0.24 -4.96 -16.20
CA LEU A 5 -0.48 -5.89 -15.09
C LEU A 5 -1.96 -6.25 -14.98
N ASN A 6 -2.22 -7.56 -14.87
CA ASN A 6 -3.52 -8.11 -14.53
C ASN A 6 -3.82 -7.89 -13.03
N LEU A 7 -4.49 -6.77 -12.72
CA LEU A 7 -4.82 -6.39 -11.34
C LEU A 7 -5.82 -7.35 -10.67
N ASP A 8 -6.65 -8.04 -11.45
CA ASP A 8 -7.56 -9.04 -10.91
C ASP A 8 -6.83 -10.31 -10.47
N GLN A 9 -5.84 -10.74 -11.25
CA GLN A 9 -4.95 -11.83 -10.87
C GLN A 9 -4.11 -11.44 -9.65
N LEU A 10 -3.59 -10.21 -9.62
CA LEU A 10 -2.82 -9.68 -8.50
C LEU A 10 -3.61 -9.75 -7.19
N ARG A 11 -4.90 -9.39 -7.22
CA ARG A 11 -5.80 -9.47 -6.07
C ARG A 11 -6.06 -10.91 -5.60
N LYS A 12 -6.02 -11.89 -6.51
CA LYS A 12 -6.22 -13.31 -6.17
C LYS A 12 -5.04 -13.92 -5.42
N THR A 13 -3.87 -13.27 -5.43
CA THR A 13 -2.73 -13.66 -4.60
C THR A 13 -3.08 -13.52 -3.12
N GLY A 14 -3.07 -14.61 -2.36
CA GLY A 14 -3.62 -14.66 -0.99
C GLY A 14 -3.15 -13.54 -0.05
N ARG A 15 -1.84 -13.24 -0.04
CA ARG A 15 -1.26 -12.15 0.78
C ARG A 15 -1.79 -10.76 0.38
N ILE A 16 -2.02 -10.52 -0.91
CA ILE A 16 -2.51 -9.24 -1.43
C ILE A 16 -4.02 -9.15 -1.22
N GLY A 17 -4.77 -10.19 -1.57
CA GLY A 17 -6.21 -10.26 -1.40
C GLY A 17 -6.66 -10.10 0.06
N TYR A 18 -5.83 -10.52 1.02
CA TYR A 18 -6.08 -10.32 2.45
C TYR A 18 -6.28 -8.83 2.81
N TYR A 19 -5.38 -7.95 2.34
CA TYR A 19 -5.42 -6.50 2.60
C TYR A 19 -6.28 -5.73 1.56
N PHE A 20 -6.19 -6.12 0.30
CA PHE A 20 -6.83 -5.49 -0.86
C PHE A 20 -8.03 -6.29 -1.36
N ARG A 21 -9.04 -6.45 -0.51
CA ARG A 21 -10.21 -7.30 -0.78
C ARG A 21 -11.09 -6.85 -1.95
N TYR A 22 -11.12 -5.54 -2.22
CA TYR A 22 -11.91 -4.94 -3.29
C TYR A 22 -11.10 -4.81 -4.59
N PRO A 23 -11.75 -4.65 -5.76
CA PRO A 23 -11.05 -4.45 -7.03
C PRO A 23 -10.00 -3.35 -6.94
N LEU A 24 -8.82 -3.62 -7.52
CA LEU A 24 -7.74 -2.65 -7.64
C LEU A 24 -7.98 -1.84 -8.91
N HIS A 25 -8.02 -0.52 -8.77
CA HIS A 25 -8.17 0.40 -9.90
C HIS A 25 -6.85 1.11 -10.17
N ARG A 26 -6.51 1.29 -11.45
CA ARG A 26 -5.24 1.91 -11.88
C ARG A 26 -5.06 3.32 -11.33
N ASN A 27 -6.13 4.09 -11.27
CA ASN A 27 -6.15 5.45 -10.73
C ASN A 27 -5.89 5.53 -9.22
N ASN A 28 -5.88 4.41 -8.49
CA ASN A 28 -5.51 4.37 -7.08
C ASN A 28 -4.01 4.21 -6.87
N PHE A 29 -3.23 4.04 -7.94
CA PHE A 29 -1.78 3.93 -7.87
C PHE A 29 -1.13 5.30 -8.04
N HIS A 30 -0.12 5.53 -7.23
CA HIS A 30 0.72 6.72 -7.21
C HIS A 30 2.11 6.36 -7.71
N GLU A 31 2.75 7.29 -8.41
CA GLU A 31 4.16 7.17 -8.76
C GLU A 31 5.04 7.24 -7.51
N LEU A 32 6.01 6.35 -7.40
CA LEU A 32 7.08 6.43 -6.42
C LEU A 32 8.32 7.07 -7.08
N LYS A 33 8.61 8.31 -6.72
CA LYS A 33 9.78 9.06 -7.19
C LYS A 33 10.76 9.30 -6.04
N ILE A 34 12.06 9.12 -6.30
CA ILE A 34 13.16 9.48 -5.39
C ILE A 34 14.06 10.46 -6.14
N GLY A 35 14.04 11.72 -5.73
CA GLY A 35 14.48 12.82 -6.60
C GLY A 35 13.64 12.84 -7.88
N ASP A 36 14.31 12.96 -9.03
CA ASP A 36 13.64 12.98 -10.34
C ASP A 36 13.45 11.59 -10.96
N ARG A 37 13.95 10.53 -10.31
CA ARG A 37 13.88 9.17 -10.83
C ARG A 37 12.61 8.46 -10.35
N LEU A 38 11.85 7.92 -11.31
CA LEU A 38 10.74 7.00 -11.05
C LEU A 38 11.29 5.61 -10.69
N TYR A 39 10.76 4.99 -9.63
CA TYR A 39 11.14 3.64 -9.19
C TYR A 39 10.01 2.62 -9.37
N GLY A 40 8.76 3.08 -9.38
CA GLY A 40 7.60 2.21 -9.59
C GLY A 40 6.30 2.90 -9.28
N HIS A 41 5.27 2.10 -9.06
CA HIS A 41 3.93 2.55 -8.68
C HIS A 41 3.52 1.89 -7.38
N TYR A 42 2.74 2.58 -6.55
CA TYR A 42 2.23 1.99 -5.32
C TYR A 42 0.80 2.43 -5.04
N THR A 43 0.08 1.61 -4.29
CA THR A 43 -1.20 2.00 -3.69
C THR A 43 -1.18 1.64 -2.21
N ALA A 44 -1.91 2.41 -1.41
CA ALA A 44 -1.87 2.31 0.04
C ALA A 44 -3.28 2.28 0.64
N LYS A 45 -3.44 1.55 1.74
CA LYS A 45 -4.71 1.48 2.46
C LYS A 45 -4.49 1.43 3.97
N PRO A 46 -5.13 2.31 4.75
CA PRO A 46 -5.09 2.23 6.20
C PRO A 46 -5.90 1.03 6.68
N LEU A 47 -5.41 0.35 7.72
CA LEU A 47 -6.04 -0.84 8.28
C LEU A 47 -6.84 -0.49 9.54
N TYR A 48 -7.94 -1.21 9.72
CA TYR A 48 -8.79 -1.09 10.91
C TYR A 48 -8.38 -2.13 11.95
N GLY A 49 -8.59 -1.81 13.23
CA GLY A 49 -8.11 -2.63 14.34
C GLY A 49 -8.74 -4.01 14.51
N ARG A 50 -9.91 -4.25 13.90
CA ARG A 50 -10.54 -5.58 13.97
C ARG A 50 -11.42 -5.90 12.78
N LEU A 51 -11.73 -7.19 12.66
CA LEU A 51 -12.80 -7.70 11.82
C LEU A 51 -14.06 -7.94 12.66
N THR A 52 -15.24 -7.87 12.04
CA THR A 52 -16.50 -8.36 12.62
C THR A 52 -16.46 -9.90 12.72
N PRO A 53 -17.36 -10.54 13.49
CA PRO A 53 -17.45 -12.00 13.54
C PRO A 53 -17.65 -12.66 12.16
N GLU A 54 -18.28 -11.95 11.22
CA GLU A 54 -18.49 -12.37 9.83
C GLU A 54 -17.26 -12.12 8.93
N GLY A 55 -16.13 -11.72 9.52
CA GLY A 55 -14.87 -11.46 8.83
C GLY A 55 -14.84 -10.15 8.04
N ARG A 56 -15.79 -9.23 8.23
CA ARG A 56 -15.79 -7.92 7.55
C ARG A 56 -14.96 -6.90 8.32
N VAL A 57 -14.55 -5.81 7.67
CA VAL A 57 -13.85 -4.72 8.36
C VAL A 57 -14.81 -4.03 9.33
N ASP A 58 -14.47 -3.98 10.62
CA ASP A 58 -15.22 -3.20 11.59
C ASP A 58 -14.69 -1.78 11.68
N LYS A 59 -15.46 -0.83 11.16
CA LYS A 59 -15.09 0.60 11.13
C LYS A 59 -15.17 1.26 12.51
N SER A 60 -15.94 0.72 13.45
CA SER A 60 -16.10 1.27 14.80
C SER A 60 -14.85 1.14 15.65
N ALA A 61 -13.98 0.18 15.32
CA ALA A 61 -12.70 -0.03 15.99
C ALA A 61 -11.64 1.03 15.67
N GLY A 62 -11.92 1.94 14.73
CA GLY A 62 -10.94 2.91 14.25
C GLY A 62 -9.78 2.27 13.48
N PHE A 63 -8.87 3.11 13.00
CA PHE A 63 -7.63 2.63 12.38
C PHE A 63 -6.65 2.13 13.44
N ASN A 64 -5.83 1.13 13.11
CA ASN A 64 -4.84 0.56 14.03
C ASN A 64 -3.44 1.17 13.91
N GLY A 65 -3.25 2.15 13.03
CA GLY A 65 -1.95 2.75 12.76
C GLY A 65 -1.15 2.04 11.65
N GLU A 66 -1.64 0.92 11.13
CA GLU A 66 -1.01 0.22 10.01
C GLU A 66 -1.54 0.71 8.67
N VAL A 67 -0.64 0.75 7.69
CA VAL A 67 -0.91 1.04 6.30
C VAL A 67 -0.36 -0.10 5.45
N ALA A 68 -1.24 -0.87 4.82
CA ALA A 68 -0.82 -1.85 3.81
C ALA A 68 -0.43 -1.11 2.54
N VAL A 69 0.75 -1.42 2.00
CA VAL A 69 1.30 -0.80 0.79
C VAL A 69 1.60 -1.88 -0.22
N LEU A 70 0.96 -1.80 -1.38
CA LEU A 70 1.21 -2.65 -2.53
C LEU A 70 2.09 -1.87 -3.50
N TYR A 71 3.26 -2.40 -3.82
CA TYR A 71 4.26 -1.79 -4.68
C TYR A 71 4.50 -2.64 -5.92
N ILE A 72 4.63 -1.93 -7.03
CA ILE A 72 4.89 -2.46 -8.36
C ILE A 72 6.18 -1.79 -8.85
N PRO A 73 7.33 -2.48 -8.75
CA PRO A 73 8.59 -2.01 -9.33
C PRO A 73 8.44 -1.72 -10.83
N LEU A 74 9.25 -0.80 -11.38
CA LEU A 74 9.23 -0.50 -12.82
C LEU A 74 9.55 -1.71 -13.68
N GLU A 75 10.44 -2.57 -13.21
CA GLU A 75 10.89 -3.80 -13.83
C GLU A 75 9.91 -4.97 -13.68
N ALA A 76 8.79 -4.78 -12.97
CA ALA A 76 7.79 -5.82 -12.78
C ALA A 76 7.18 -6.25 -14.12
N LYS A 77 7.46 -7.48 -14.53
CA LYS A 77 6.91 -8.11 -15.75
C LYS A 77 5.60 -8.85 -15.51
N ASN A 78 5.31 -9.18 -14.24
CA ASN A 78 4.15 -9.96 -13.85
C ASN A 78 3.73 -9.61 -12.40
N THR A 79 2.64 -10.23 -11.95
CA THR A 79 2.10 -10.00 -10.61
C THR A 79 2.98 -10.54 -9.47
N GLU A 80 3.91 -11.45 -9.76
CA GLU A 80 4.78 -12.06 -8.75
C GLU A 80 5.89 -11.11 -8.29
N ALA A 81 6.34 -10.23 -9.18
CA ALA A 81 7.30 -9.17 -8.88
C ALA A 81 6.72 -8.04 -8.02
N THR A 82 5.45 -8.13 -7.61
CA THR A 82 4.85 -7.13 -6.72
C THR A 82 5.20 -7.38 -5.27
N GLU A 83 5.49 -6.29 -4.58
CA GLU A 83 5.85 -6.29 -3.17
C GLU A 83 4.68 -5.80 -2.32
N LEU A 84 4.51 -6.41 -1.16
CA LEU A 84 3.54 -6.01 -0.15
C LEU A 84 4.30 -5.78 1.15
N LEU A 85 4.12 -4.61 1.74
CA LEU A 85 4.64 -4.30 3.07
C LEU A 85 3.58 -3.61 3.93
N VAL A 86 3.84 -3.59 5.23
CA VAL A 86 3.02 -2.87 6.21
C VAL A 86 3.86 -1.76 6.81
N ALA A 87 3.42 -0.52 6.61
CA ALA A 87 4.00 0.66 7.22
C ALA A 87 3.21 1.04 8.48
N HIS A 88 3.86 1.74 9.41
CA HIS A 88 3.29 2.07 10.71
C HIS A 88 3.28 3.57 10.95
N THR A 89 2.24 4.07 11.60
CA THR A 89 2.09 5.44 12.10
C THR A 89 1.15 5.44 13.31
N THR A 90 1.00 6.59 13.97
CA THR A 90 0.01 6.75 15.05
C THR A 90 -1.41 6.60 14.48
N PRO A 91 -2.32 5.82 15.09
CA PRO A 91 -3.69 5.64 14.63
C PRO A 91 -4.43 6.95 14.30
N GLY A 92 -4.30 7.96 15.16
CA GLY A 92 -4.95 9.27 14.99
C GLY A 92 -4.51 10.04 13.75
N ASN A 93 -3.34 9.72 13.17
CA ASN A 93 -2.86 10.38 11.96
C ASN A 93 -3.61 9.95 10.70
N LEU A 94 -4.22 8.76 10.72
CA LEU A 94 -4.86 8.14 9.55
C LEU A 94 -6.26 8.72 9.28
N GLN A 95 -6.79 9.54 10.19
CA GLN A 95 -8.11 10.14 10.10
C GLN A 95 -8.04 11.65 10.35
N LEU A 96 -8.76 12.42 9.54
CA LEU A 96 -8.98 13.84 9.75
C LEU A 96 -10.02 14.06 10.86
N PRO A 97 -10.08 15.25 11.49
CA PRO A 97 -11.08 15.55 12.52
C PRO A 97 -12.54 15.36 12.08
N ASN A 98 -12.81 15.46 10.78
CA ASN A 98 -14.14 15.22 10.19
C ASN A 98 -14.45 13.73 9.93
N GLY A 99 -13.62 12.80 10.42
CA GLY A 99 -13.79 11.36 10.25
C GLY A 99 -13.36 10.81 8.89
N LYS A 100 -12.96 11.66 7.92
CA LYS A 100 -12.45 11.21 6.62
C LYS A 100 -11.02 10.69 6.75
N ARG A 101 -10.59 9.85 5.80
CA ARG A 101 -9.19 9.38 5.73
C ARG A 101 -8.25 10.55 5.46
N ASN A 102 -7.12 10.56 6.15
CA ASN A 102 -6.04 11.49 5.88
C ASN A 102 -5.14 10.93 4.77
N TRP A 103 -5.61 10.98 3.52
CA TRP A 103 -4.90 10.40 2.37
C TRP A 103 -3.48 10.97 2.18
N LYS A 104 -3.27 12.23 2.55
CA LYS A 104 -1.93 12.84 2.55
C LYS A 104 -0.97 12.05 3.45
N ILE A 105 -1.31 11.88 4.73
CA ILE A 105 -0.45 11.16 5.67
C ILE A 105 -0.33 9.67 5.31
N ILE A 106 -1.41 9.04 4.86
CA ILE A 106 -1.38 7.63 4.41
C ILE A 106 -0.35 7.44 3.29
N ASN A 107 -0.37 8.31 2.27
CA ASN A 107 0.56 8.23 1.15
C ASN A 107 1.99 8.61 1.56
N GLU A 108 2.17 9.60 2.44
CA GLU A 108 3.50 9.94 2.97
C GLU A 108 4.12 8.78 3.76
N VAL A 109 3.34 8.10 4.60
CA VAL A 109 3.79 6.92 5.37
C VAL A 109 4.16 5.78 4.42
N ALA A 110 3.33 5.52 3.41
CA ALA A 110 3.60 4.50 2.42
C ALA A 110 4.88 4.78 1.61
N ALA A 111 5.02 6.00 1.07
CA ALA A 111 6.18 6.41 0.31
C ALA A 111 7.47 6.35 1.15
N LYS A 112 7.45 6.84 2.39
CA LYS A 112 8.62 6.77 3.30
C LYS A 112 9.06 5.32 3.55
N ALA A 113 8.11 4.42 3.77
CA ALA A 113 8.42 3.01 3.98
C ALA A 113 9.04 2.36 2.72
N LEU A 114 8.50 2.68 1.54
CA LEU A 114 9.06 2.21 0.27
C LEU A 114 10.46 2.75 -0.01
N ILE A 115 10.68 4.05 0.19
CA ILE A 115 11.99 4.68 0.01
C ILE A 115 13.02 4.02 0.93
N LYS A 116 12.69 3.86 2.22
CA LYS A 116 13.58 3.19 3.17
C LYS A 116 13.94 1.77 2.74
N ARG A 117 12.95 1.01 2.24
CA ARG A 117 13.11 -0.36 1.76
C ARG A 117 14.02 -0.41 0.51
N ILE A 118 13.77 0.43 -0.49
CA ILE A 118 14.55 0.48 -1.73
C ILE A 118 16.00 0.87 -1.43
N MET A 119 16.21 1.98 -0.71
CA MET A 119 17.57 2.45 -0.36
C MET A 119 18.32 1.44 0.51
N GLY A 120 17.63 0.75 1.41
CA GLY A 120 18.21 -0.32 2.22
C GLY A 120 18.64 -1.55 1.40
N ASN A 121 17.95 -1.84 0.29
CA ASN A 121 18.33 -2.93 -0.61
C ASN A 121 19.49 -2.55 -1.52
N GLU A 122 19.50 -1.31 -2.02
CA GLU A 122 20.61 -0.80 -2.83
C GLU A 122 21.92 -0.78 -2.04
N SER A 123 21.88 -0.47 -0.73
CA SER A 123 23.07 -0.52 0.13
C SER A 123 23.60 -1.93 0.40
N LEU A 124 22.82 -2.99 0.15
CA LEU A 124 23.23 -4.39 0.33
C LEU A 124 23.67 -5.04 -0.99
N ALA A 125 23.52 -4.35 -2.11
CA ALA A 125 23.88 -4.82 -3.45
C ALA A 125 25.22 -4.23 -3.96
N GLN A 126 25.91 -3.46 -3.11
CA GLN A 126 27.29 -2.96 -3.32
C GLN A 126 28.27 -3.77 -2.49
#